data_AF-A0A1X7BLM1-F1
#
_entry.id   AF-A0A1X7BLM1-F1
#
_cell.length_a   1.000
_cell.length_b   1.000
_cell.length_c   1.000
_cell.angle_alpha   90.00
_cell.angle_beta   90.00
_cell.angle_gamma   90.00
#
_symmetry.space_group_name_H-M   'P 1'
#
loop_
_entity.id
_entity.type
_entity.pdbx_description
1 polymer ?
#
loop_
_entity_poly.entity_id
_entity_poly.type
_entity_poly.pdbx_seq_one_letter_code
_entity_poly.pdbx_strand_id
1 'polypeptide(L)'
;MVDIFSKSDGPRREDVACKRIIEENKTTIHKLADQISGGQFSRSRAANAKAKESPKPDGLRIHIMGSAPAPSAPDPVVRVSLNGRVIVVDNTTSKQMRFLGQMRTKNGQNFFALATKENGFISPLDEETEELLCDLNGVIIENDDIKKKFVDVITKRLDL
;
A
#
# COMPACT_ATOMS: atom_id res chain seq x y z
N MET A 1 -10.76 47.17 -2.65
CA MET A 1 -10.77 45.92 -3.44
C MET A 1 -11.66 46.19 -4.64
N VAL A 2 -11.12 46.15 -5.86
CA VAL A 2 -11.85 46.53 -7.09
C VAL A 2 -11.87 45.30 -7.99
N ASP A 3 -13.05 44.72 -8.21
CA ASP A 3 -13.25 43.62 -9.14
C ASP A 3 -13.28 44.18 -10.57
N ILE A 4 -12.24 43.89 -11.34
CA ILE A 4 -12.12 44.33 -12.74
C ILE A 4 -12.75 43.23 -13.62
N PHE A 5 -13.96 43.45 -14.09
CA PHE A 5 -14.57 42.60 -15.12
C PHE A 5 -14.07 43.05 -16.50
N SER A 6 -13.18 42.27 -17.11
CA SER A 6 -12.77 42.52 -18.50
C SER A 6 -13.88 42.15 -19.47
N LYS A 7 -14.02 42.89 -20.59
CA LYS A 7 -14.95 42.56 -21.69
C LYS A 7 -14.66 41.17 -22.33
N SER A 8 -13.49 40.61 -22.02
CA SER A 8 -13.02 39.27 -22.42
C SER A 8 -13.20 38.17 -21.37
N ASP A 9 -13.73 38.47 -20.18
CA ASP A 9 -13.91 37.48 -19.09
C ASP A 9 -15.23 36.70 -19.16
N GLY A 10 -16.13 37.08 -20.08
CA GLY A 10 -17.39 36.38 -20.32
C GLY A 10 -17.33 35.44 -21.52
N PRO A 11 -18.16 34.37 -21.56
CA PRO A 11 -18.32 33.55 -22.76
C PRO A 11 -18.71 34.45 -23.94
N ARG A 12 -18.16 34.16 -25.12
CA ARG A 12 -18.40 35.00 -26.29
C ARG A 12 -19.89 35.00 -26.66
N ARG A 13 -20.39 36.09 -27.24
CA ARG A 13 -21.83 36.24 -27.53
C ARG A 13 -22.35 35.14 -28.44
N GLU A 14 -21.52 34.69 -29.39
CA GLU A 14 -21.77 33.57 -30.27
C GLU A 14 -21.91 32.24 -29.51
N ASP A 15 -21.06 31.99 -28.50
CA ASP A 15 -21.11 30.75 -27.71
C ASP A 15 -22.39 30.70 -26.87
N VAL A 16 -22.82 31.84 -26.32
CA VAL A 16 -24.08 31.96 -25.57
C VAL A 16 -25.28 31.73 -26.49
N ALA A 17 -25.27 32.31 -27.70
CA ALA A 17 -26.33 32.10 -28.68
C ALA A 17 -26.40 30.64 -29.15
N CYS A 18 -25.26 30.02 -29.46
CA CYS A 18 -25.18 28.61 -29.83
C CYS A 18 -25.66 27.69 -28.71
N LYS A 19 -25.23 27.94 -27.47
CA LYS A 19 -25.67 27.17 -26.30
C LYS A 19 -27.18 27.25 -26.11
N ARG A 20 -27.76 28.45 -26.26
CA ARG A 20 -29.21 28.66 -26.19
C ARG A 20 -29.96 27.85 -27.25
N ILE A 21 -29.51 27.88 -28.50
CA ILE A 21 -30.11 27.10 -29.59
C ILE A 21 -30.06 25.59 -29.29
N ILE A 22 -28.93 25.10 -28.78
CA ILE A 22 -28.77 23.69 -28.41
C ILE A 22 -29.70 23.30 -27.24
N GLU A 23 -29.84 24.17 -26.25
CA GLU A 23 -30.72 23.95 -25.09
C GLU A 23 -32.20 23.93 -25.48
N GLU A 24 -32.63 24.91 -26.28
CA GLU A 24 -34.01 25.00 -26.78
C GLU A 24 -34.39 23.79 -27.65
N ASN A 25 -33.44 23.24 -28.42
CA ASN A 25 -33.67 22.11 -29.33
C ASN A 25 -33.21 20.75 -28.78
N LYS A 26 -32.88 20.67 -27.49
CA LYS A 26 -32.26 19.49 -26.88
C LYS A 26 -33.05 18.19 -27.11
N THR A 27 -34.38 18.25 -27.01
CA THR A 27 -35.25 17.08 -27.20
C THR A 27 -35.19 16.55 -28.63
N THR A 28 -35.19 17.44 -29.63
CA THR A 28 -35.07 17.10 -31.05
C THR A 28 -33.68 16.54 -31.38
N ILE A 29 -32.62 17.17 -30.85
CA ILE A 29 -31.24 16.70 -31.00
C ILE A 29 -31.08 15.29 -30.45
N HIS A 30 -31.64 15.01 -29.26
CA HIS A 30 -31.62 13.69 -28.65
C HIS A 30 -32.36 12.63 -29.51
N LYS A 31 -33.55 12.97 -30.04
CA LYS A 31 -34.32 12.07 -30.93
C LYS A 31 -33.54 11.73 -32.20
N LEU A 32 -32.92 12.72 -32.84
CA LEU A 32 -32.10 12.51 -34.03
C LEU A 32 -30.86 11.67 -33.71
N ALA A 33 -30.18 11.96 -32.61
CA ALA A 33 -29.02 11.18 -32.17
C ALA A 33 -29.37 9.72 -31.89
N ASP A 34 -30.53 9.45 -31.29
CA ASP A 34 -31.02 8.09 -31.08
C ASP A 34 -31.42 7.41 -32.40
N GLN A 35 -32.05 8.12 -33.33
CA GLN A 35 -32.40 7.58 -34.64
C GLN A 35 -31.16 7.19 -35.46
N ILE A 36 -30.12 8.02 -35.42
CA ILE A 36 -28.85 7.74 -36.12
C ILE A 36 -28.07 6.61 -35.43
N SER A 37 -28.09 6.56 -34.09
CA SER A 37 -27.29 5.60 -33.31
C SER A 37 -28.04 4.31 -32.94
N GLY A 38 -29.27 4.11 -33.42
CA GLY A 38 -30.11 2.98 -33.02
C GLY A 38 -30.41 2.94 -31.51
N GLY A 39 -30.51 4.11 -30.86
CA GLY A 39 -30.80 4.28 -29.44
C GLY A 39 -29.59 4.12 -28.50
N GLN A 40 -28.36 3.99 -29.03
CA GLN A 40 -27.15 3.89 -28.21
C GLN A 40 -26.81 5.19 -27.47
N PHE A 41 -27.17 6.34 -28.04
CA PHE A 41 -26.94 7.64 -27.43
C PHE A 41 -27.64 7.78 -26.07
N SER A 42 -28.93 7.45 -25.99
CA SER A 42 -29.67 7.47 -24.72
C SER A 42 -29.23 6.36 -23.75
N ARG A 43 -28.88 5.16 -24.25
CA ARG A 43 -28.40 4.05 -23.40
C ARG A 43 -27.08 4.37 -22.70
N SER A 44 -26.12 4.94 -23.41
CA SER A 44 -24.82 5.32 -22.85
C SER A 44 -24.93 6.46 -21.82
N ARG A 45 -25.80 7.45 -22.06
CA ARG A 45 -26.12 8.51 -21.10
C ARG A 45 -26.74 7.96 -19.82
N ALA A 46 -27.69 7.03 -19.93
CA ALA A 46 -28.32 6.40 -18.77
C ALA A 46 -27.32 5.57 -17.96
N ALA A 47 -26.42 4.84 -18.63
CA ALA A 47 -25.35 4.09 -17.97
C ALA A 47 -24.38 5.02 -17.21
N ASN A 48 -23.96 6.12 -17.84
CA ASN A 48 -23.11 7.13 -17.21
C ASN A 48 -23.80 7.87 -16.05
N ALA A 49 -25.12 8.09 -16.12
CA ALA A 49 -25.88 8.67 -15.02
C ALA A 49 -25.89 7.72 -13.82
N LYS A 50 -26.15 6.43 -14.04
CA LYS A 50 -26.09 5.39 -12.99
C LYS A 50 -24.71 5.24 -12.38
N ALA A 51 -23.64 5.33 -13.17
CA ALA A 51 -22.27 5.26 -12.67
C ALA A 51 -21.85 6.47 -11.83
N LYS A 52 -22.51 7.62 -12.01
CA LYS A 52 -22.30 8.84 -11.22
C LYS A 52 -23.11 8.89 -9.93
N GLU A 53 -24.07 7.98 -9.74
CA GLU A 53 -24.76 7.86 -8.45
C GLU A 53 -23.77 7.39 -7.39
N SER A 54 -23.57 8.20 -6.35
CA SER A 54 -22.75 7.83 -5.21
C SER A 54 -23.29 6.55 -4.57
N PRO A 55 -22.42 5.59 -4.20
CA PRO A 55 -22.86 4.30 -3.67
C PRO A 55 -23.76 4.52 -2.46
N LYS A 56 -25.00 4.00 -2.54
CA LYS A 56 -25.95 4.07 -1.43
C LYS A 56 -25.46 3.13 -0.31
N PRO A 57 -25.50 3.54 0.96
CA PRO A 57 -24.95 2.77 2.08
C PRO A 57 -25.75 1.51 2.42
N ASP A 58 -26.91 1.31 1.80
CA ASP A 58 -27.82 0.21 2.10
C ASP A 58 -27.27 -1.11 1.53
N GLY A 59 -26.91 -2.05 2.42
CA GLY A 59 -26.38 -3.36 2.06
C GLY A 59 -24.85 -3.54 2.17
N LEU A 60 -24.09 -2.54 2.62
CA LEU A 60 -22.65 -2.68 2.85
C LEU A 60 -22.37 -3.37 4.19
N ARG A 61 -21.69 -4.52 4.16
CA ARG A 61 -21.10 -5.16 5.36
C ARG A 61 -19.86 -4.36 5.76
N ILE A 62 -20.06 -3.29 6.54
CA ILE A 62 -18.97 -2.51 7.10
C ILE A 62 -18.38 -3.30 8.27
N HIS A 63 -17.26 -3.99 8.03
CA HIS A 63 -16.46 -4.58 9.10
C HIS A 63 -15.70 -3.46 9.82
N ILE A 64 -16.32 -2.90 10.86
CA ILE A 64 -15.61 -2.04 11.82
C ILE A 64 -14.76 -2.98 12.67
N MET A 65 -13.51 -3.17 12.27
CA MET A 65 -12.52 -3.80 13.13
C MET A 65 -12.37 -2.89 14.36
N GLY A 66 -12.63 -3.44 15.54
CA GLY A 66 -12.62 -2.70 16.80
C GLY A 66 -11.32 -1.92 17.00
N SER A 67 -11.40 -0.87 17.82
CA SER A 67 -10.25 -0.02 18.16
C SER A 67 -9.08 -0.87 18.64
N ALA A 68 -7.88 -0.59 18.10
CA ALA A 68 -6.66 -1.27 18.51
C ALA A 68 -6.46 -1.08 20.03
N PRO A 69 -6.02 -2.13 20.76
CA PRO A 69 -5.72 -2.02 22.17
C PRO A 69 -4.70 -0.89 22.41
N ALA A 70 -4.78 -0.28 23.60
CA ALA A 70 -3.88 0.80 24.00
C ALA A 70 -2.41 0.37 23.82
N PRO A 71 -1.53 1.28 23.35
CA PRO A 71 -0.14 0.94 23.11
C PRO A 71 0.52 0.52 24.43
N SER A 72 0.85 -0.77 24.55
CA SER A 72 1.74 -1.29 25.59
C SER A 72 3.20 -0.98 25.24
N ALA A 73 4.07 -0.97 26.24
CA ALA A 73 5.51 -0.94 25.98
C ALA A 73 5.91 -2.16 25.12
N PRO A 74 6.72 -1.99 24.06
CA PRO A 74 7.11 -3.09 23.20
C PRO A 74 7.99 -4.10 23.97
N ASP A 75 7.75 -5.38 23.75
CA ASP A 75 8.55 -6.50 24.30
C ASP A 75 9.32 -7.17 23.15
N PRO A 76 10.48 -6.62 22.75
CA PRO A 76 11.22 -7.09 21.58
C PRO A 76 11.79 -8.50 21.76
N VAL A 77 11.50 -9.40 20.82
CA VAL A 77 12.08 -10.74 20.79
C VAL A 77 12.55 -11.09 19.37
N VAL A 78 13.72 -11.71 19.29
CA VAL A 78 14.26 -12.23 18.03
C VAL A 78 13.55 -13.54 17.67
N ARG A 79 13.02 -13.63 16.46
CA ARG A 79 12.32 -14.82 15.96
C ARG A 79 12.78 -15.19 14.56
N VAL A 80 12.98 -16.49 14.35
CA VAL A 80 13.14 -17.08 13.02
C VAL A 80 11.78 -17.56 12.52
N SER A 81 11.29 -16.95 11.46
CA SER A 81 10.04 -17.31 10.79
C SER A 81 10.17 -18.62 10.00
N LEU A 82 9.03 -19.26 9.68
CA LEU A 82 8.98 -20.50 8.89
C LEU A 82 9.59 -20.35 7.49
N ASN A 83 9.54 -19.15 6.91
CA ASN A 83 10.17 -18.81 5.63
C ASN A 83 11.67 -18.46 5.76
N GLY A 84 12.28 -18.76 6.91
CA GLY A 84 13.69 -18.53 7.17
C GLY A 84 14.05 -17.07 7.46
N ARG A 85 13.09 -16.16 7.59
CA ARG A 85 13.39 -14.76 7.93
C ARG A 85 13.76 -14.62 9.40
N VAL A 86 14.83 -13.87 9.69
CA VAL A 86 15.24 -13.50 11.05
C VAL A 86 14.76 -12.08 11.31
N ILE A 87 13.82 -11.93 12.24
CA ILE A 87 13.12 -10.68 12.52
C ILE A 87 13.06 -10.42 14.02
N VAL A 88 13.05 -9.15 14.39
CA VAL A 88 12.67 -8.71 15.74
C VAL A 88 11.18 -8.41 15.71
N VAL A 89 10.43 -9.07 16.59
CA VAL A 89 8.99 -8.90 16.74
C VAL A 89 8.68 -8.44 18.15
N ASP A 90 7.61 -7.66 18.31
CA ASP A 90 7.05 -7.42 19.64
C ASP A 90 6.26 -8.67 20.07
N ASN A 91 6.63 -9.27 21.20
CA ASN A 91 6.01 -10.47 21.74
C ASN A 91 4.52 -10.25 22.07
N THR A 92 4.13 -9.03 22.45
CA THR A 92 2.75 -8.72 22.84
C THR A 92 1.83 -8.55 21.63
N THR A 93 2.27 -7.85 20.59
CA THR A 93 1.46 -7.56 19.40
C THR A 93 1.76 -8.44 18.20
N SER A 94 2.83 -9.25 18.25
CA SER A 94 3.41 -9.98 17.13
C SER A 94 3.77 -9.11 15.91
N LYS A 95 3.82 -7.78 16.08
CA LYS A 95 4.23 -6.86 15.01
C LYS A 95 5.71 -6.99 14.78
N GLN A 96 6.10 -7.06 13.50
CA GLN A 96 7.50 -6.99 13.11
C GLN A 96 8.02 -5.57 13.36
N MET A 97 9.09 -5.46 14.14
CA MET A 97 9.76 -4.19 14.45
C MET A 97 11.00 -3.99 13.57
N ARG A 98 11.83 -5.02 13.41
CA ARG A 98 13.04 -4.97 12.57
C ARG A 98 13.24 -6.24 11.76
N PHE A 99 13.83 -6.10 10.58
CA PHE A 99 14.24 -7.22 9.74
C PHE A 99 15.76 -7.33 9.76
N LEU A 100 16.31 -8.42 10.31
CA LEU A 100 17.76 -8.58 10.48
C LEU A 100 18.40 -9.34 9.32
N GLY A 101 17.66 -10.25 8.67
CA GLY A 101 18.21 -11.05 7.59
C GLY A 101 17.39 -12.30 7.27
N GLN A 102 18.02 -13.23 6.57
CA GLN A 102 17.38 -14.46 6.12
C GLN A 102 18.33 -15.65 6.17
N MET A 103 17.80 -16.80 6.57
CA MET A 103 18.38 -18.11 6.37
C MET A 103 18.34 -18.48 4.89
N ARG A 104 19.51 -18.58 4.27
CA ARG A 104 19.67 -19.03 2.87
C ARG A 104 20.30 -20.42 2.86
N THR A 105 20.07 -21.15 1.77
CA THR A 105 20.67 -22.48 1.58
C THR A 105 21.67 -22.40 0.43
N LYS A 106 22.89 -22.87 0.66
CA LYS A 106 23.93 -23.02 -0.37
C LYS A 106 24.61 -24.36 -0.18
N ASN A 107 24.76 -25.14 -1.25
CA ASN A 107 25.36 -26.49 -1.23
C ASN A 107 24.74 -27.44 -0.19
N GLY A 108 23.44 -27.32 0.08
CA GLY A 108 22.74 -28.16 1.07
C GLY A 108 22.91 -27.73 2.53
N GLN A 109 23.68 -26.67 2.81
CA GLN A 109 23.84 -26.10 4.15
C GLN A 109 23.03 -24.80 4.28
N ASN A 110 22.35 -24.65 5.42
CA ASN A 110 21.65 -23.42 5.75
C ASN A 110 22.62 -22.46 6.44
N PHE A 111 22.72 -21.23 5.95
CA PHE A 111 23.54 -20.18 6.54
C PHE A 111 22.73 -18.90 6.74
N PHE A 112 23.10 -18.11 7.74
CA PHE A 112 22.49 -16.81 7.97
C PHE A 112 23.09 -15.76 7.02
N ALA A 113 22.24 -15.06 6.28
CA ALA A 113 22.62 -13.90 5.49
C ALA A 113 22.04 -12.64 6.14
N LEU A 114 22.92 -11.77 6.62
CA LEU A 114 22.55 -10.47 7.20
C LEU A 114 21.91 -9.58 6.13
N ALA A 115 20.96 -8.72 6.52
CA ALA A 115 20.25 -7.82 5.61
C ALA A 115 21.12 -6.66 5.12
N THR A 116 22.22 -6.93 4.43
CA THR A 116 23.17 -5.93 3.91
C THR A 116 23.03 -5.75 2.41
N LYS A 117 23.55 -4.64 1.88
CA LYS A 117 23.58 -4.40 0.43
C LYS A 117 24.43 -5.44 -0.30
N GLU A 118 25.53 -5.88 0.32
CA GLU A 118 26.42 -6.93 -0.23
C GLU A 118 25.70 -8.26 -0.39
N ASN A 119 24.80 -8.60 0.53
CA ASN A 119 23.98 -9.81 0.47
C ASN A 119 22.77 -9.70 -0.47
N GLY A 120 22.63 -8.57 -1.19
CA GLY A 120 21.59 -8.35 -2.20
C GLY A 120 20.24 -7.91 -1.65
N PHE A 121 20.20 -7.33 -0.44
CA PHE A 121 18.96 -6.77 0.11
C PHE A 121 18.73 -5.33 -0.39
N ILE A 122 17.46 -5.03 -0.73
CA ILE A 122 17.04 -3.71 -1.24
C ILE A 122 17.06 -2.66 -0.12
N SER A 123 16.63 -3.06 1.09
CA SER A 123 16.68 -2.21 2.28
C SER A 123 17.74 -2.79 3.21
N PRO A 124 18.95 -2.21 3.26
CA PRO A 124 19.98 -2.64 4.19
C PRO A 124 19.58 -2.32 5.64
N LEU A 125 20.20 -3.03 6.57
CA LEU A 125 20.12 -2.76 8.01
C LEU A 125 20.85 -1.44 8.34
N ASP A 126 20.54 -0.85 9.49
CA ASP A 126 21.28 0.30 10.01
C ASP A 126 22.73 -0.09 10.35
N GLU A 127 23.66 0.86 10.17
CA GLU A 127 25.11 0.63 10.32
C GLU A 127 25.48 0.11 11.72
N GLU A 128 24.84 0.61 12.78
CA GLU A 128 25.06 0.17 14.15
C GLU A 128 24.69 -1.31 14.35
N THR A 129 23.51 -1.72 13.91
CA THR A 129 23.07 -3.11 14.00
C THR A 129 23.85 -4.01 13.05
N GLU A 130 24.29 -3.49 11.89
CA GLU A 130 25.16 -4.21 10.95
C GLU A 130 26.52 -4.53 11.58
N GLU A 131 27.18 -3.56 12.22
CA GLU A 131 28.46 -3.76 12.92
C GLU A 131 28.34 -4.79 14.05
N LEU A 132 27.26 -4.77 14.83
CA LEU A 132 27.01 -5.71 15.94
C LEU A 132 26.80 -7.16 15.51
N LEU A 133 26.33 -7.36 14.27
CA LEU A 133 25.94 -8.68 13.74
C LEU A 133 26.79 -9.14 12.55
N CYS A 134 27.79 -8.36 12.13
CA CYS A 134 28.59 -8.61 10.93
C CYS A 134 29.32 -9.97 10.99
N ASP A 135 29.84 -10.35 12.16
CA ASP A 135 30.50 -11.62 12.42
C ASP A 135 29.56 -12.84 12.34
N LEU A 136 28.25 -12.64 12.50
CA LEU A 136 27.25 -13.70 12.35
C LEU A 136 26.89 -13.94 10.87
N ASN A 137 27.26 -13.04 9.97
CA ASN A 137 26.99 -13.18 8.54
C ASN A 137 27.76 -14.38 7.97
N GLY A 138 27.03 -15.35 7.40
CA GLY A 138 27.60 -16.58 6.85
C GLY A 138 27.65 -17.76 7.83
N VAL A 139 27.23 -17.59 9.09
CA VAL A 139 27.21 -18.70 10.06
C VAL A 139 26.26 -19.80 9.61
N ILE A 140 26.76 -21.03 9.60
CA ILE A 140 26.01 -22.22 9.23
C ILE A 140 25.17 -22.69 10.41
N ILE A 141 23.89 -22.95 10.17
CA ILE A 141 22.93 -23.43 11.15
C ILE A 141 22.44 -24.81 10.70
N GLU A 142 23.05 -25.85 11.26
CA GLU A 142 22.80 -27.25 10.89
C GLU A 142 21.70 -27.91 11.72
N ASN A 143 21.46 -27.43 12.95
CA ASN A 143 20.52 -28.02 13.89
C ASN A 143 19.71 -26.95 14.65
N ASP A 144 18.56 -27.33 15.18
CA ASP A 144 17.69 -26.48 15.99
C ASP A 144 18.36 -26.00 17.29
N ASP A 145 19.30 -26.76 17.87
CA ASP A 145 20.06 -26.31 19.03
C ASP A 145 21.01 -25.14 18.69
N ILE A 146 21.63 -25.19 17.51
CA ILE A 146 22.47 -24.10 17.00
C ILE A 146 21.59 -22.89 16.71
N LYS A 147 20.41 -23.11 16.13
CA LYS A 147 19.42 -22.07 15.87
C LYS A 147 18.96 -21.35 17.15
N LYS A 148 18.72 -22.09 18.24
CA LYS A 148 18.38 -21.49 19.54
C LYS A 148 19.53 -20.64 20.08
N LYS A 149 20.75 -21.18 20.09
CA LYS A 149 21.95 -20.43 20.52
C LYS A 149 22.18 -19.18 19.67
N PHE A 150 21.96 -19.27 18.37
CA PHE A 150 22.06 -18.15 17.45
C PHE A 150 21.07 -17.03 17.81
N VAL A 151 19.80 -17.39 18.08
CA VAL A 151 18.80 -16.43 18.56
C VAL A 151 19.23 -15.80 19.88
N ASP A 152 19.69 -16.59 20.85
CA ASP A 152 20.15 -16.08 22.15
C ASP A 152 21.33 -15.09 22.03
N VAL A 153 22.26 -15.35 21.10
CA VAL A 153 23.39 -14.46 20.84
C VAL A 153 22.92 -13.13 20.26
N ILE A 154 21.98 -13.15 19.30
CA ILE A 154 21.43 -11.92 18.72
C ILE A 154 20.67 -11.12 19.80
N THR A 155 19.81 -11.78 20.57
CA THR A 155 19.03 -11.14 21.64
C THR A 155 19.96 -10.42 22.63
N LYS A 156 21.05 -11.08 23.06
CA LYS A 156 22.04 -10.47 23.97
C LYS A 156 22.78 -9.28 23.36
N ARG A 157 23.07 -9.30 22.06
CA ARG A 157 23.82 -8.22 21.39
C ARG A 157 22.98 -6.99 21.09
N LEU A 158 21.69 -7.21 20.86
CA LEU A 158 20.73 -6.15 20.61
C LEU A 158 20.10 -5.61 21.90
N ASP A 159 20.50 -6.15 23.06
CA ASP A 159 19.99 -5.80 24.39
C ASP A 159 18.46 -5.86 24.47
N LEU A 160 17.90 -6.97 23.98
CA LEU A 160 16.45 -7.25 23.90
C LEU A 160 16.01 -8.21 25.00
#